data_AF-A0A538EUM2-F1
#
_entry.id   AF-A0A538EUM2-F1
#
_cell.length_a   1.000
_cell.length_b   1.000
_cell.length_c   1.000
_cell.angle_alpha   90.00
_cell.angle_beta   90.00
_cell.angle_gamma   90.00
#
_symmetry.space_group_name_H-M   'P 1'
#
loop_
_entity.id
_entity.type
_entity.pdbx_description
1 polymer ?
#
loop_
_entity_poly.entity_id
_entity_poly.type
_entity_poly.pdbx_seq_one_letter_code
_entity_poly.pdbx_strand_id
1 'polypeptide(L)'
;MVPLRQSSHDRFRITAEADVGAVRRAVAGYADQVHATPAGRGRAELVATELATNLVRHADPGGFVLVRPVPPDGVELLAVDHGPGIADPAAAIDGRTPTPYGLGRGLAAVRRASAEFDLYTEPGRGTVVLSLVGVTGTVPAPRTWAGLSVAVAEVCGDGWAVAPVPDGLAVVVVDGLGHGVAASVAADAAIDAFAKDPADLTGYPGRANDLMRPTRGGAVAVCRLRPDRVEYLSVGNVNGRVVNVADERGMVGTSGTVGLNAVPPRVRQASLGWAPGGVLVLWTDGLTSRVQVSERPGLLAHHPAVVAATLYRQHSRERDDATIVVLRHPERR
;
A
#
# COMPACT_ATOMS: atom_id res chain seq x y z
N MET A 1 9.73 16.39 14.15
CA MET A 1 10.03 15.02 13.70
C MET A 1 9.09 14.74 12.55
N VAL A 2 9.60 14.38 11.36
CA VAL A 2 8.74 14.08 10.20
C VAL A 2 7.89 12.85 10.55
N PRO A 3 6.57 12.86 10.33
CA PRO A 3 5.74 11.68 10.59
C PRO A 3 6.26 10.50 9.77
N LEU A 4 6.59 9.40 10.45
CA LEU A 4 7.06 8.18 9.79
C LEU A 4 5.90 7.37 9.21
N ARG A 5 4.70 7.52 9.78
CA ARG A 5 3.47 6.82 9.35
C ARG A 5 3.11 7.22 7.93
N GLN A 6 2.87 6.21 7.11
CA GLN A 6 2.39 6.40 5.74
C GLN A 6 0.88 6.66 5.73
N SER A 7 0.43 7.54 4.84
CA SER A 7 -0.99 7.90 4.71
C SER A 7 -1.84 6.71 4.25
N SER A 8 -3.03 6.58 4.84
CA SER A 8 -4.10 5.70 4.36
C SER A 8 -4.75 6.26 3.09
N HIS A 9 -5.47 5.40 2.38
CA HIS A 9 -6.19 5.76 1.17
C HIS A 9 -7.66 6.01 1.48
N ASP A 10 -8.20 7.06 0.88
CA ASP A 10 -9.63 7.19 0.69
C ASP A 10 -10.05 6.34 -0.51
N ARG A 11 -11.11 5.55 -0.31
CA ARG A 11 -11.68 4.68 -1.34
C ARG A 11 -12.93 5.30 -1.94
N PHE A 12 -12.90 5.55 -3.23
CA PHE A 12 -14.04 6.03 -4.01
C PHE A 12 -14.56 4.91 -4.90
N ARG A 13 -15.80 4.47 -4.68
CA ARG A 13 -16.48 3.55 -5.59
C ARG A 13 -16.89 4.30 -6.85
N ILE A 14 -16.59 3.75 -8.02
CA ILE A 14 -16.84 4.36 -9.32
C ILE A 14 -17.78 3.46 -10.11
N THR A 15 -19.01 3.92 -10.29
CA THR A 15 -20.10 3.23 -10.99
C THR A 15 -20.84 4.12 -11.98
N ALA A 16 -20.71 5.45 -11.85
CA ALA A 16 -21.34 6.42 -12.74
C ALA A 16 -20.46 7.66 -12.94
N GLU A 17 -20.77 8.45 -13.96
CA GLU A 17 -20.07 9.71 -14.29
C GLU A 17 -20.07 10.73 -13.13
N ALA A 18 -21.09 10.69 -12.24
CA ALA A 18 -21.14 11.55 -11.06
C ALA A 18 -19.99 11.29 -10.07
N ASP A 19 -19.51 10.04 -9.99
CA ASP A 19 -18.44 9.62 -9.06
C ASP A 19 -17.09 10.21 -9.46
N VAL A 20 -16.87 10.45 -10.76
CA VAL A 20 -15.66 11.07 -11.32
C VAL A 20 -15.40 12.44 -10.67
N GLY A 21 -16.46 13.23 -10.49
CA GLY A 21 -16.37 14.54 -9.87
C GLY A 21 -15.94 14.47 -8.38
N ALA A 22 -16.33 13.43 -7.66
CA ALA A 22 -15.96 13.24 -6.26
C ALA A 22 -14.46 12.92 -6.11
N VAL A 23 -13.94 11.97 -6.89
CA VAL A 23 -12.51 11.62 -6.90
C VAL A 23 -11.66 12.84 -7.24
N ARG A 24 -12.04 13.59 -8.27
CA ARG A 24 -11.31 14.79 -8.70
C ARG A 24 -11.20 15.83 -7.57
N ARG A 25 -12.28 16.07 -6.82
CA ARG A 25 -12.27 17.00 -5.68
C ARG A 25 -11.38 16.52 -4.53
N ALA A 26 -11.40 15.22 -4.22
CA ALA A 26 -10.53 14.66 -3.20
C ALA A 26 -9.05 14.78 -3.57
N VAL A 27 -8.70 14.44 -4.82
CA VAL A 27 -7.35 14.60 -5.37
C VAL A 27 -6.87 16.05 -5.31
N ALA A 28 -7.75 17.00 -5.63
CA ALA A 28 -7.43 18.43 -5.49
C ALA A 28 -7.12 18.81 -4.03
N GLY A 29 -7.94 18.33 -3.08
CA GLY A 29 -7.72 18.56 -1.66
C GLY A 29 -6.39 17.99 -1.17
N TYR A 30 -6.03 16.77 -1.58
CA TYR A 30 -4.74 16.16 -1.24
C TYR A 30 -3.56 16.87 -1.89
N ALA A 31 -3.69 17.30 -3.14
CA ALA A 31 -2.68 18.11 -3.80
C ALA A 31 -2.43 19.42 -3.03
N ASP A 32 -3.49 20.10 -2.58
CA ASP A 32 -3.39 21.31 -1.77
C ASP A 32 -2.71 21.03 -0.41
N GLN A 33 -3.01 19.88 0.24
CA GLN A 33 -2.37 19.45 1.50
C GLN A 33 -0.85 19.27 1.39
N VAL A 34 -0.35 18.81 0.23
CA VAL A 34 1.09 18.67 -0.04
C VAL A 34 1.66 19.88 -0.80
N HIS A 35 0.98 21.04 -0.73
CA HIS A 35 1.43 22.32 -1.28
C HIS A 35 1.69 22.31 -2.79
N ALA A 36 0.79 21.67 -3.54
CA ALA A 36 0.87 21.59 -5.00
C ALA A 36 0.93 22.95 -5.69
N THR A 37 1.69 22.99 -6.79
CA THR A 37 1.60 24.07 -7.78
C THR A 37 0.27 23.98 -8.54
N PRO A 38 -0.26 25.08 -9.10
CA PRO A 38 -1.47 25.03 -9.94
C PRO A 38 -1.36 24.03 -11.09
N ALA A 39 -0.19 23.92 -11.73
CA ALA A 39 0.07 22.96 -12.79
C ALA A 39 0.13 21.51 -12.28
N GLY A 40 0.71 21.28 -11.09
CA GLY A 40 0.74 19.97 -10.44
C GLY A 40 -0.66 19.48 -10.07
N ARG A 41 -1.47 20.36 -9.46
CA ARG A 41 -2.88 20.08 -9.17
C ARG A 41 -3.67 19.75 -10.44
N GLY A 42 -3.54 20.56 -11.50
CA GLY A 42 -4.23 20.30 -12.76
C GLY A 42 -3.87 18.95 -13.39
N ARG A 43 -2.60 18.52 -13.28
CA ARG A 43 -2.19 17.18 -13.71
C ARG A 43 -2.82 16.08 -12.88
N ALA A 44 -2.87 16.22 -11.56
CA ALA A 44 -3.49 15.25 -10.67
C ALA A 44 -5.01 15.13 -10.92
N GLU A 45 -5.71 16.25 -11.12
CA GLU A 45 -7.14 16.28 -11.48
C GLU A 45 -7.42 15.62 -12.83
N LEU A 46 -6.53 15.80 -13.82
CA LEU A 46 -6.61 15.11 -15.11
C LEU A 46 -6.48 13.60 -14.94
N VAL A 47 -5.47 13.14 -14.19
CA VAL A 47 -5.28 11.71 -13.91
C VAL A 47 -6.51 11.11 -13.23
N ALA A 48 -7.06 11.79 -12.22
CA ALA A 48 -8.26 11.37 -11.52
C ALA A 48 -9.45 11.19 -12.48
N THR A 49 -9.63 12.16 -13.38
CA THR A 49 -10.73 12.16 -14.35
C THR A 49 -10.60 11.00 -15.34
N GLU A 50 -9.42 10.81 -15.92
CA GLU A 50 -9.17 9.75 -16.91
C GLU A 50 -9.29 8.35 -16.29
N LEU A 51 -8.71 8.13 -15.10
CA LEU A 51 -8.78 6.85 -14.41
C LEU A 51 -10.22 6.49 -14.01
N ALA A 52 -10.96 7.42 -13.41
CA ALA A 52 -12.35 7.16 -13.01
C ALA A 52 -13.27 6.98 -14.25
N THR A 53 -13.08 7.78 -15.30
CA THR A 53 -13.83 7.64 -16.56
C THR A 53 -13.58 6.30 -17.23
N ASN A 54 -12.33 5.79 -17.19
CA ASN A 54 -12.01 4.47 -17.71
C ASN A 54 -12.73 3.36 -16.94
N LEU A 55 -12.86 3.47 -15.61
CA LEU A 55 -13.64 2.53 -14.81
C LEU A 55 -15.11 2.51 -15.24
N VAL A 56 -15.73 3.68 -15.43
CA VAL A 56 -17.15 3.75 -15.88
C VAL A 56 -17.35 3.14 -17.27
N ARG A 57 -16.41 3.35 -18.20
CA ARG A 57 -16.58 2.98 -19.60
C ARG A 57 -16.14 1.57 -19.95
N HIS A 58 -15.16 1.03 -19.22
CA HIS A 58 -14.47 -0.21 -19.59
C HIS A 58 -14.59 -1.32 -18.55
N ALA A 59 -14.94 -0.99 -17.29
CA ALA A 59 -15.19 -1.98 -16.27
C ALA A 59 -16.68 -2.15 -16.02
N ASP A 60 -17.16 -3.38 -16.00
CA ASP A 60 -18.52 -3.75 -15.61
C ASP A 60 -18.41 -4.65 -14.37
N PRO A 61 -18.98 -4.28 -13.20
CA PRO A 61 -19.91 -3.18 -12.92
C PRO A 61 -19.24 -1.85 -12.51
N GLY A 62 -18.02 -1.59 -12.96
CA GLY A 62 -17.17 -0.47 -12.54
C GLY A 62 -16.03 -0.93 -11.65
N GLY A 63 -15.61 -0.06 -10.72
CA GLY A 63 -14.49 -0.35 -9.84
C GLY A 63 -14.35 0.64 -8.70
N PHE A 64 -13.13 0.85 -8.25
CA PHE A 64 -12.82 1.87 -7.26
C PHE A 64 -11.49 2.56 -7.54
N VAL A 65 -11.36 3.80 -7.06
CA VAL A 65 -10.10 4.54 -7.02
C VAL A 65 -9.70 4.71 -5.57
N LEU A 66 -8.49 4.30 -5.23
CA LEU A 66 -7.84 4.61 -3.96
C LEU A 66 -6.97 5.83 -4.15
N VAL A 67 -7.09 6.83 -3.27
CA VAL A 67 -6.34 8.08 -3.36
C VAL A 67 -5.69 8.38 -2.02
N ARG A 68 -4.43 8.82 -2.04
CA ARG A 68 -3.77 9.37 -0.85
C ARG A 68 -2.75 10.47 -1.22
N PRO A 69 -2.43 11.38 -0.28
CA PRO A 69 -1.24 12.19 -0.41
C PRO A 69 0.01 11.32 -0.17
N VAL A 70 1.09 11.65 -0.86
CA VAL A 70 2.43 11.06 -0.66
C VAL A 70 3.40 12.20 -0.39
N PRO A 71 3.54 12.64 0.87
CA PRO A 71 4.43 13.74 1.20
C PRO A 71 5.89 13.45 0.84
N PRO A 72 6.68 14.50 0.52
CA PRO A 72 6.27 15.91 0.52
C PRO A 72 5.61 16.38 -0.78
N ASP A 73 5.57 15.57 -1.84
CA ASP A 73 5.43 16.09 -3.21
C ASP A 73 4.50 15.30 -4.15
N GLY A 74 3.82 14.27 -3.66
CA GLY A 74 3.05 13.35 -4.48
C GLY A 74 1.57 13.26 -4.13
N VAL A 75 0.76 12.89 -5.11
CA VAL A 75 -0.58 12.30 -4.91
C VAL A 75 -0.61 10.97 -5.64
N GLU A 76 -0.95 9.90 -4.93
CA GLU A 76 -1.05 8.56 -5.48
C GLU A 76 -2.50 8.20 -5.76
N LEU A 77 -2.75 7.61 -6.93
CA LEU A 77 -4.02 7.08 -7.36
C LEU A 77 -3.82 5.62 -7.80
N LEU A 78 -4.66 4.73 -7.28
CA LEU A 78 -4.78 3.35 -7.72
C LEU A 78 -6.19 3.11 -8.23
N ALA A 79 -6.35 2.96 -9.53
CA ALA A 79 -7.61 2.55 -10.14
C ALA A 79 -7.67 1.03 -10.23
N VAL A 80 -8.74 0.44 -9.73
CA VAL A 80 -8.87 -1.01 -9.55
C VAL A 80 -10.25 -1.47 -10.02
N ASP A 81 -10.30 -2.46 -10.89
CA ASP A 81 -11.54 -3.10 -11.34
C ASP A 81 -11.46 -4.64 -11.34
N HIS A 82 -12.63 -5.25 -11.52
CA HIS A 82 -12.83 -6.69 -11.73
C HIS A 82 -13.34 -7.00 -13.16
N GLY A 83 -13.14 -6.07 -14.09
CA GLY A 83 -13.66 -6.13 -15.44
C GLY A 83 -12.94 -7.15 -16.34
N PRO A 84 -13.13 -7.04 -17.67
CA PRO A 84 -12.61 -8.03 -18.63
C PRO A 84 -11.08 -8.02 -18.78
N GLY A 85 -10.39 -7.02 -18.23
CA GLY A 85 -8.96 -6.79 -18.47
C GLY A 85 -8.70 -6.11 -19.82
N ILE A 86 -7.44 -5.82 -20.10
CA ILE A 86 -6.99 -5.15 -21.33
C ILE A 86 -6.25 -6.17 -22.21
N ALA A 87 -6.73 -6.36 -23.44
CA ALA A 87 -6.18 -7.36 -24.36
C ALA A 87 -4.75 -7.04 -24.83
N ASP A 88 -4.47 -5.77 -25.15
CA ASP A 88 -3.12 -5.28 -25.49
C ASP A 88 -2.76 -4.11 -24.56
N PRO A 89 -2.12 -4.39 -23.41
CA PRO A 89 -1.75 -3.37 -22.44
C PRO A 89 -0.77 -2.35 -23.03
N ALA A 90 0.17 -2.79 -23.87
CA ALA A 90 1.17 -1.91 -24.46
C ALA A 90 0.52 -0.90 -25.43
N ALA A 91 -0.39 -1.36 -26.29
CA ALA A 91 -1.14 -0.47 -27.17
C ALA A 91 -2.07 0.48 -26.40
N ALA A 92 -2.68 0.02 -25.30
CA ALA A 92 -3.54 0.87 -24.47
C ALA A 92 -2.75 1.98 -23.77
N ILE A 93 -1.61 1.63 -23.18
CA ILE A 93 -0.71 2.59 -22.52
C ILE A 93 -0.14 3.61 -23.50
N ASP A 94 0.16 3.21 -24.75
CA ASP A 94 0.67 4.11 -25.78
C ASP A 94 -0.44 4.91 -26.49
N GLY A 95 -1.71 4.67 -26.15
CA GLY A 95 -2.84 5.39 -26.73
C GLY A 95 -3.14 5.01 -28.18
N ARG A 96 -2.82 3.77 -28.56
CA ARG A 96 -3.03 3.19 -29.90
C ARG A 96 -4.21 2.24 -29.97
N THR A 97 -5.03 2.17 -28.91
CA THR A 97 -6.20 1.28 -28.86
C THR A 97 -7.47 2.08 -29.15
N PRO A 98 -8.08 1.98 -30.35
CA PRO A 98 -9.37 2.61 -30.60
C PRO A 98 -10.42 2.06 -29.64
N THR A 99 -11.30 2.90 -29.11
CA THR A 99 -12.40 2.46 -28.26
C THR A 99 -13.73 3.03 -28.77
N PRO A 100 -14.87 2.37 -28.48
CA PRO A 100 -16.19 2.94 -28.78
C PRO A 100 -16.45 4.30 -28.12
N TYR A 101 -15.65 4.66 -27.11
CA TYR A 101 -15.83 5.85 -26.27
C TYR A 101 -14.82 6.97 -26.55
N GLY A 102 -14.00 6.85 -27.61
CA GLY A 102 -13.11 7.92 -28.06
C GLY A 102 -11.80 7.44 -28.68
N LEU A 103 -10.80 8.33 -28.69
CA LEU A 103 -9.50 8.08 -29.34
C LEU A 103 -8.59 7.10 -28.57
N GLY A 104 -9.02 6.59 -27.42
CA GLY A 104 -8.24 5.64 -26.61
C GLY A 104 -6.96 6.19 -26.01
N ARG A 105 -6.86 7.52 -25.82
CA ARG A 105 -5.64 8.21 -25.37
C ARG A 105 -5.55 8.42 -23.86
N GLY A 106 -6.56 8.01 -23.10
CA GLY A 106 -6.67 8.30 -21.67
C GLY A 106 -5.50 7.76 -20.86
N LEU A 107 -5.18 6.47 -20.97
CA LEU A 107 -4.03 5.87 -20.27
C LEU A 107 -2.69 6.48 -20.69
N ALA A 108 -2.54 6.85 -21.97
CA ALA A 108 -1.35 7.56 -22.43
C ALA A 108 -1.23 8.97 -21.81
N ALA A 109 -2.36 9.66 -21.60
CA ALA A 109 -2.38 10.93 -20.88
C ALA A 109 -2.04 10.76 -19.41
N VAL A 110 -2.59 9.73 -18.76
CA VAL A 110 -2.25 9.37 -17.36
C VAL A 110 -0.76 9.10 -17.22
N ARG A 111 -0.19 8.23 -18.06
CA ARG A 111 1.24 7.91 -18.03
C ARG A 111 2.11 9.16 -18.21
N ARG A 112 1.78 10.07 -19.13
CA ARG A 112 2.53 11.32 -19.32
C ARG A 112 2.42 12.30 -18.15
N ALA A 113 1.30 12.30 -17.44
CA ALA A 113 1.08 13.17 -16.28
C ALA A 113 1.72 12.63 -14.99
N SER A 114 2.09 11.34 -14.97
CA SER A 114 2.60 10.64 -13.80
C SER A 114 4.13 10.74 -13.67
N ALA A 115 4.61 10.83 -12.43
CA ALA A 115 6.01 10.59 -12.11
C ALA A 115 6.33 9.09 -12.07
N GLU A 116 5.43 8.29 -11.49
CA GLU A 116 5.46 6.83 -11.57
C GLU A 116 4.14 6.31 -12.12
N PHE A 117 4.22 5.36 -13.05
CA PHE A 117 3.06 4.74 -13.68
C PHE A 117 3.32 3.25 -13.82
N ASP A 118 2.33 2.44 -13.47
CA ASP A 118 2.36 1.02 -13.72
C ASP A 118 0.94 0.49 -13.94
N LEU A 119 0.83 -0.60 -14.69
CA LEU A 119 -0.45 -1.22 -15.05
C LEU A 119 -0.29 -2.73 -15.05
N TYR A 120 -1.12 -3.40 -14.24
CA TYR A 120 -1.28 -4.83 -14.26
C TYR A 120 -2.71 -5.18 -14.70
N THR A 121 -2.85 -6.11 -15.61
CA THR A 121 -4.15 -6.52 -16.13
C THR A 121 -4.12 -7.98 -16.51
N GLU A 122 -5.25 -8.65 -16.30
CA GLU A 122 -5.42 -10.06 -16.57
C GLU A 122 -6.76 -10.29 -17.29
N PRO A 123 -6.78 -11.11 -18.36
CA PRO A 123 -8.02 -11.46 -19.04
C PRO A 123 -9.06 -12.04 -18.07
N GLY A 124 -10.23 -11.40 -18.03
CA GLY A 124 -11.36 -11.79 -17.19
C GLY A 124 -11.18 -11.59 -15.68
N ARG A 125 -10.13 -10.86 -15.26
CA ARG A 125 -9.83 -10.65 -13.82
C ARG A 125 -9.55 -9.20 -13.46
N GLY A 126 -9.74 -8.29 -14.40
CA GLY A 126 -9.69 -6.85 -14.23
C GLY A 126 -8.29 -6.23 -14.31
N THR A 127 -8.26 -4.92 -14.11
CA THR A 127 -7.06 -4.08 -14.24
C THR A 127 -6.76 -3.35 -12.94
N VAL A 128 -5.47 -3.14 -12.66
CA VAL A 128 -4.96 -2.23 -11.64
C VAL A 128 -4.02 -1.25 -12.32
N VAL A 129 -4.28 0.04 -12.15
CA VAL A 129 -3.44 1.12 -12.69
C VAL A 129 -2.96 2.00 -11.53
N LEU A 130 -1.64 2.13 -11.41
CA LEU A 130 -0.97 3.06 -10.52
C LEU A 130 -0.63 4.34 -11.27
N SER A 131 -0.88 5.47 -10.62
CA SER A 131 -0.32 6.76 -10.97
C SER A 131 0.12 7.50 -9.71
N LEU A 132 1.41 7.79 -9.61
CA LEU A 132 1.94 8.76 -8.64
C LEU A 132 2.23 10.05 -9.39
N VAL A 133 1.52 11.12 -9.06
CA VAL A 133 1.69 12.44 -9.68
C VAL A 133 2.54 13.31 -8.77
N GLY A 134 3.70 13.78 -9.25
CA GLY A 134 4.49 14.81 -8.57
C GLY A 134 3.84 16.19 -8.74
N VAL A 135 3.42 16.83 -7.65
CA VAL A 135 2.55 18.03 -7.67
C VAL A 135 3.25 19.34 -7.29
N THR A 136 4.41 19.28 -6.64
CA THR A 136 5.20 20.47 -6.23
C THR A 136 6.25 20.91 -7.26
N GLY A 137 6.43 20.15 -8.34
CA GLY A 137 7.47 20.37 -9.34
C GLY A 137 8.75 19.56 -9.11
N THR A 138 8.84 18.85 -7.98
CA THR A 138 9.83 17.79 -7.79
C THR A 138 9.32 16.46 -8.33
N VAL A 139 10.26 15.57 -8.65
CA VAL A 139 9.95 14.18 -9.03
C VAL A 139 10.08 13.34 -7.76
N PRO A 140 9.00 12.67 -7.31
CA PRO A 140 9.07 11.71 -6.22
C PRO A 140 10.18 10.69 -6.45
N ALA A 141 10.95 10.38 -5.42
CA ALA A 141 12.01 9.39 -5.52
C ALA A 141 11.41 7.99 -5.72
N PRO A 142 11.94 7.19 -6.67
CA PRO A 142 11.47 5.83 -6.90
C PRO A 142 11.66 4.98 -5.66
N ARG A 143 10.67 4.11 -5.36
CA ARG A 143 10.67 3.28 -4.16
C ARG A 143 10.67 1.79 -4.51
N THR A 144 11.46 1.01 -3.79
CA THR A 144 11.39 -0.46 -3.85
C THR A 144 10.29 -1.03 -2.95
N TRP A 145 9.52 -0.17 -2.30
CA TRP A 145 8.46 -0.51 -1.37
C TRP A 145 7.25 0.38 -1.59
N ALA A 146 6.08 -0.13 -1.24
CA ALA A 146 4.84 0.63 -1.14
C ALA A 146 3.88 -0.12 -0.21
N GLY A 147 2.79 0.54 0.16
CA GLY A 147 1.73 -0.11 0.92
C GLY A 147 0.39 0.54 0.68
N LEU A 148 -0.65 -0.23 0.91
CA LEU A 148 -2.05 0.13 0.78
C LEU A 148 -2.68 0.00 2.16
N SER A 149 -3.34 1.05 2.63
CA SER A 149 -4.16 1.01 3.85
C SER A 149 -5.52 1.60 3.53
N VAL A 150 -6.61 0.89 3.82
CA VAL A 150 -7.99 1.33 3.58
C VAL A 150 -8.77 1.19 4.88
N ALA A 151 -9.46 2.25 5.27
CA ALA A 151 -10.27 2.27 6.47
C ALA A 151 -11.69 1.72 6.22
N VAL A 152 -12.31 1.11 7.23
CA VAL A 152 -13.77 0.85 7.27
C VAL A 152 -14.56 1.89 8.05
N ALA A 153 -13.85 2.73 8.81
CA ALA A 153 -14.37 3.90 9.50
C ALA A 153 -13.75 5.18 8.93
N GLU A 154 -13.98 6.32 9.59
CA GLU A 154 -13.41 7.63 9.19
C GLU A 154 -11.87 7.62 9.19
N VAL A 155 -11.25 6.85 10.09
CA VAL A 155 -9.79 6.75 10.23
C VAL A 155 -9.39 5.28 10.28
N CYS A 156 -8.33 4.93 9.55
CA CYS A 156 -7.77 3.59 9.56
C CYS A 156 -7.11 3.28 10.92
N GLY A 157 -7.58 2.22 11.58
CA GLY A 157 -7.01 1.67 12.81
C GLY A 157 -5.64 1.04 12.60
N ASP A 158 -5.34 0.59 11.37
CA ASP A 158 -4.03 0.09 10.99
C ASP A 158 -3.02 1.21 10.72
N GLY A 159 -1.73 0.90 10.88
CA GLY A 159 -0.65 1.80 10.51
C GLY A 159 0.59 1.07 10.04
N TRP A 160 1.40 1.74 9.22
CA TRP A 160 2.70 1.23 8.81
C TRP A 160 3.70 2.34 8.55
N ALA A 161 4.98 1.97 8.62
CA ALA A 161 6.11 2.88 8.47
C ALA A 161 7.32 2.13 7.90
N VAL A 162 8.14 2.84 7.12
CA VAL A 162 9.43 2.34 6.61
C VAL A 162 10.51 3.33 7.00
N ALA A 163 11.64 2.83 7.51
CA ALA A 163 12.79 3.64 7.90
C ALA A 163 14.08 3.08 7.29
N PRO A 164 14.99 3.93 6.78
CA PRO A 164 16.34 3.50 6.45
C PRO A 164 17.10 3.12 7.73
N VAL A 165 17.88 2.06 7.65
CA VAL A 165 18.82 1.60 8.68
C VAL A 165 20.20 1.35 8.04
N PRO A 166 21.30 1.26 8.81
CA PRO A 166 22.66 1.22 8.24
C PRO A 166 22.91 0.17 7.15
N ASP A 167 22.14 -0.92 7.14
CA ASP A 167 22.32 -2.11 6.31
C ASP A 167 21.05 -2.52 5.57
N GLY A 168 20.13 -1.58 5.34
CA GLY A 168 18.95 -1.77 4.51
C GLY A 168 17.76 -0.92 4.95
N LEU A 169 16.60 -1.55 5.03
CA LEU A 169 15.35 -0.93 5.47
C LEU A 169 14.82 -1.67 6.70
N ALA A 170 14.06 -0.95 7.51
CA ALA A 170 13.18 -1.56 8.49
C ALA A 170 11.74 -1.14 8.20
N VAL A 171 10.79 -2.02 8.49
CA VAL A 171 9.36 -1.78 8.28
C VAL A 171 8.59 -2.26 9.50
N VAL A 172 7.55 -1.52 9.84
CA VAL A 172 6.57 -1.92 10.86
C VAL A 172 5.17 -1.88 10.25
N VAL A 173 4.34 -2.86 10.58
CA VAL A 173 2.91 -2.91 10.29
C VAL A 173 2.18 -3.18 11.60
N VAL A 174 1.11 -2.44 11.84
CA VAL A 174 0.35 -2.43 13.08
C VAL A 174 -1.13 -2.53 12.75
N ASP A 175 -1.82 -3.38 13.48
CA ASP A 175 -3.27 -3.52 13.54
C ASP A 175 -3.68 -3.09 14.96
N GLY A 176 -4.22 -1.87 15.07
CA GLY A 176 -4.68 -1.32 16.34
C GLY A 176 -6.02 -1.96 16.72
N LEU A 177 -6.22 -2.34 17.98
CA LEU A 177 -7.42 -3.09 18.35
C LEU A 177 -8.74 -2.34 18.07
N GLY A 178 -9.56 -2.93 17.21
CA GLY A 178 -10.82 -2.37 16.71
C GLY A 178 -10.59 -1.44 15.52
N HIS A 179 -11.46 -0.47 15.30
CA HIS A 179 -11.35 0.46 14.17
C HIS A 179 -11.52 1.92 14.63
N GLY A 180 -11.21 2.86 13.73
CA GLY A 180 -11.38 4.30 13.95
C GLY A 180 -10.27 4.92 14.80
N VAL A 181 -10.54 6.13 15.31
CA VAL A 181 -9.54 7.00 15.96
C VAL A 181 -8.77 6.30 17.10
N ALA A 182 -9.46 5.55 17.97
CA ALA A 182 -8.82 4.91 19.12
C ALA A 182 -7.84 3.79 18.70
N ALA A 183 -8.15 3.04 17.63
CA ALA A 183 -7.25 2.05 17.05
C ALA A 183 -6.08 2.74 16.35
N SER A 184 -6.34 3.82 15.60
CA SER A 184 -5.31 4.62 14.95
C SER A 184 -4.29 5.19 15.93
N VAL A 185 -4.73 5.68 17.09
CA VAL A 185 -3.84 6.17 18.15
C VAL A 185 -2.95 5.04 18.71
N ALA A 186 -3.47 3.82 18.79
CA ALA A 186 -2.65 2.66 19.16
C ALA A 186 -1.59 2.35 18.10
N ALA A 187 -1.96 2.41 16.82
CA ALA A 187 -1.02 2.24 15.71
C ALA A 187 0.07 3.33 15.69
N ASP A 188 -0.30 4.59 15.92
CA ASP A 188 0.66 5.70 16.03
C ASP A 188 1.66 5.47 17.17
N ALA A 189 1.20 5.07 18.35
CA ALA A 189 2.08 4.77 19.48
C ALA A 189 3.09 3.64 19.19
N ALA A 190 2.67 2.61 18.46
CA ALA A 190 3.54 1.52 18.02
C ALA A 190 4.57 1.96 16.97
N ILE A 191 4.17 2.87 16.06
CA ILE A 191 5.06 3.46 15.05
C ILE A 191 6.05 4.43 15.69
N ASP A 192 5.65 5.18 16.71
CA ASP A 192 6.55 6.04 17.49
C ASP A 192 7.60 5.22 18.24
N ALA A 193 7.24 4.04 18.76
CA ALA A 193 8.20 3.11 19.36
C ALA A 193 9.22 2.58 18.34
N PHE A 194 8.77 2.34 17.10
CA PHE A 194 9.61 1.93 15.98
C PHE A 194 10.56 3.06 15.57
N ALA A 195 10.05 4.29 15.44
CA ALA A 195 10.82 5.47 15.03
C ALA A 195 12.00 5.81 15.97
N LYS A 196 11.90 5.46 17.26
CA LYS A 196 12.98 5.68 18.24
C LYS A 196 14.26 4.91 17.93
N ASP A 197 14.13 3.67 17.47
CA ASP A 197 15.26 2.84 17.04
C ASP A 197 14.75 1.77 16.06
N PRO A 198 14.70 2.08 14.76
CA PRO A 198 14.18 1.15 13.74
C PRO A 198 15.05 -0.09 13.52
N ALA A 199 16.32 -0.07 13.94
CA ALA A 199 17.26 -1.17 13.71
C ALA A 199 17.22 -2.24 14.82
N ASP A 200 16.78 -1.85 16.03
CA ASP A 200 16.64 -2.74 17.19
C ASP A 200 15.27 -3.42 17.24
N LEU A 201 15.18 -4.58 16.58
CA LEU A 201 14.03 -5.47 16.67
C LEU A 201 13.85 -5.99 18.10
N THR A 202 14.92 -6.41 18.78
CA THR A 202 14.81 -7.11 20.07
C THR A 202 14.26 -6.24 21.20
N GLY A 203 14.58 -4.96 21.24
CA GLY A 203 14.01 -4.01 22.19
C GLY A 203 12.66 -3.43 21.77
N TYR A 204 12.25 -3.60 20.50
CA TYR A 204 10.98 -3.06 20.00
C TYR A 204 9.75 -3.50 20.81
N PRO A 205 9.54 -4.78 21.16
CA PRO A 205 8.38 -5.20 21.95
C PRO A 205 8.24 -4.47 23.29
N GLY A 206 9.36 -4.19 23.97
CA GLY A 206 9.35 -3.41 25.22
C GLY A 206 8.93 -1.97 24.98
N ARG A 207 9.60 -1.28 24.04
CA ARG A 207 9.28 0.11 23.68
C ARG A 207 7.83 0.27 23.22
N ALA A 208 7.35 -0.63 22.36
CA ALA A 208 6.00 -0.62 21.83
C ALA A 208 4.98 -0.88 22.93
N ASN A 209 5.22 -1.87 23.80
CA ASN A 209 4.32 -2.14 24.91
C ASN A 209 4.16 -0.92 25.83
N ASP A 210 5.26 -0.28 26.20
CA ASP A 210 5.20 0.88 27.10
C ASP A 210 4.48 2.09 26.50
N LEU A 211 4.70 2.38 25.21
CA LEU A 211 4.00 3.48 24.53
C LEU A 211 2.54 3.15 24.20
N MET A 212 2.19 1.88 24.00
CA MET A 212 0.81 1.46 23.70
C MET A 212 -0.05 1.23 24.95
N ARG A 213 0.53 1.17 26.15
CA ARG A 213 -0.23 1.02 27.43
C ARG A 213 -1.43 1.96 27.61
N PRO A 214 -1.37 3.26 27.28
CA PRO A 214 -2.51 4.16 27.43
C PRO A 214 -3.51 4.06 26.26
N THR A 215 -3.28 3.18 25.29
CA THR A 215 -4.12 3.06 24.08
C THR A 215 -4.91 1.75 24.12
N ARG A 216 -5.56 1.39 23.00
CA ARG A 216 -6.23 0.09 22.87
C ARG A 216 -5.26 -1.09 22.74
N GLY A 217 -3.97 -0.85 22.56
CA GLY A 217 -3.04 -1.91 22.17
C GLY A 217 -3.28 -2.38 20.73
N GLY A 218 -2.55 -3.40 20.32
CA GLY A 218 -2.64 -3.89 18.94
C GLY A 218 -1.73 -5.09 18.66
N ALA A 219 -1.89 -5.63 17.47
CA ALA A 219 -0.96 -6.58 16.88
C ALA A 219 0.08 -5.83 16.05
N VAL A 220 1.30 -6.37 16.02
CA VAL A 220 2.44 -5.73 15.36
C VAL A 220 3.27 -6.77 14.62
N ALA A 221 3.81 -6.37 13.47
CA ALA A 221 4.95 -7.03 12.86
C ALA A 221 6.02 -5.98 12.57
N VAL A 222 7.25 -6.25 12.97
CA VAL A 222 8.42 -5.42 12.65
C VAL A 222 9.47 -6.28 11.95
N CYS A 223 10.03 -5.77 10.86
CA CYS A 223 11.02 -6.46 10.05
C CYS A 223 12.23 -5.56 9.77
N ARG A 224 13.42 -6.15 9.77
CA ARG A 224 14.66 -5.55 9.25
C ARG A 224 15.10 -6.35 8.03
N LEU A 225 15.27 -5.64 6.92
CA LEU A 225 15.57 -6.19 5.61
C LEU A 225 17.09 -6.10 5.39
N ARG A 226 17.77 -7.25 5.44
CA ARG A 226 19.20 -7.40 5.15
C ARG A 226 19.40 -7.87 3.71
N PRO A 227 20.60 -7.77 3.13
CA PRO A 227 20.84 -8.20 1.75
C PRO A 227 20.59 -9.69 1.43
N ASP A 228 20.42 -10.55 2.42
CA ASP A 228 20.30 -12.01 2.27
C ASP A 228 19.11 -12.61 3.04
N ARG A 229 18.44 -11.81 3.89
CA ARG A 229 17.38 -12.28 4.78
C ARG A 229 16.47 -11.15 5.28
N VAL A 230 15.27 -11.53 5.66
CA VAL A 230 14.35 -10.69 6.45
C VAL A 230 14.39 -11.18 7.90
N GLU A 231 14.85 -10.34 8.81
CA GLU A 231 14.76 -10.55 10.26
C GLU A 231 13.45 -9.96 10.77
N TYR A 232 12.70 -10.66 11.61
CA TYR A 232 11.38 -10.19 12.02
C TYR A 232 10.97 -10.62 13.43
N LEU A 233 10.00 -9.88 13.96
CA LEU A 233 9.18 -10.20 15.13
C LEU A 233 7.72 -9.94 14.77
N SER A 234 6.82 -10.83 15.19
CA SER A 234 5.38 -10.63 15.03
C SER A 234 4.64 -11.08 16.29
N VAL A 235 3.73 -10.23 16.76
CA VAL A 235 2.84 -10.45 17.89
C VAL A 235 1.41 -10.20 17.43
N GLY A 236 0.54 -11.19 17.57
CA GLY A 236 -0.86 -11.12 17.17
C GLY A 236 -1.10 -11.67 15.75
N ASN A 237 -1.94 -10.97 14.99
CA ASN A 237 -2.54 -11.38 13.72
C ASN A 237 -1.95 -10.66 12.49
N VAL A 238 -0.90 -9.85 12.62
CA VAL A 238 -0.20 -9.27 11.46
C VAL A 238 0.63 -10.37 10.78
N ASN A 239 0.27 -10.66 9.53
CA ASN A 239 0.84 -11.72 8.73
C ASN A 239 1.96 -11.20 7.84
N GLY A 240 2.82 -12.11 7.39
CA GLY A 240 3.85 -11.77 6.44
C GLY A 240 4.44 -12.97 5.74
N ARG A 241 5.05 -12.72 4.58
CA ARG A 241 5.56 -13.77 3.71
C ARG A 241 6.68 -13.25 2.81
N VAL A 242 7.75 -14.03 2.69
CA VAL A 242 8.81 -13.80 1.71
C VAL A 242 8.58 -14.75 0.53
N VAL A 243 8.51 -14.17 -0.67
CA VAL A 243 8.40 -14.89 -1.93
C VAL A 243 9.72 -14.74 -2.67
N ASN A 244 10.45 -15.84 -2.80
CA ASN A 244 11.61 -15.95 -3.69
C ASN A 244 11.18 -16.67 -4.97
N VAL A 245 12.05 -16.70 -5.98
CA VAL A 245 11.80 -17.47 -7.21
C VAL A 245 11.64 -18.97 -6.92
N ALA A 246 12.43 -19.50 -5.97
CA ALA A 246 12.47 -20.92 -5.68
C ALA A 246 11.43 -21.37 -4.64
N ASP A 247 11.04 -20.48 -3.72
CA ASP A 247 10.16 -20.84 -2.61
C ASP A 247 9.37 -19.65 -2.05
N GLU A 248 8.35 -20.00 -1.26
CA GLU A 248 7.49 -19.05 -0.56
C GLU A 248 7.40 -19.44 0.91
N ARG A 249 7.76 -18.53 1.82
CA ARG A 249 7.85 -18.80 3.27
C ARG A 249 7.07 -17.76 4.07
N GLY A 250 6.17 -18.23 4.93
CA GLY A 250 5.39 -17.38 5.84
C GLY A 250 6.14 -17.06 7.13
N MET A 251 5.89 -15.87 7.67
CA MET A 251 6.31 -15.47 9.01
C MET A 251 5.49 -16.23 10.06
N VAL A 252 6.16 -16.72 11.08
CA VAL A 252 5.54 -17.32 12.26
C VAL A 252 5.41 -16.25 13.34
N GLY A 253 4.18 -15.86 13.66
CA GLY A 253 3.86 -14.92 14.74
C GLY A 253 3.72 -15.60 16.11
N THR A 254 3.77 -14.79 17.16
CA THR A 254 3.44 -15.20 18.54
C THR A 254 2.07 -14.68 18.93
N SER A 255 1.20 -15.54 19.47
CA SER A 255 -0.09 -15.10 19.99
C SER A 255 0.07 -14.05 21.11
N GLY A 256 -0.70 -12.97 21.03
CA GLY A 256 -0.71 -11.93 22.06
C GLY A 256 -1.09 -10.57 21.49
N THR A 257 -1.12 -9.58 22.37
CA THR A 257 -1.41 -8.18 22.04
C THR A 257 -0.42 -7.30 22.78
N VAL A 258 0.14 -6.32 22.09
CA VAL A 258 1.07 -5.34 22.64
C VAL A 258 0.28 -4.20 23.29
N GLY A 259 0.71 -3.73 24.46
CA GLY A 259 0.09 -2.60 25.17
C GLY A 259 -0.94 -2.98 26.24
N LEU A 260 -1.47 -4.21 26.25
CA LEU A 260 -2.48 -4.62 27.23
C LEU A 260 -1.93 -5.20 28.53
N ASN A 261 -0.64 -5.54 28.59
CA ASN A 261 -0.02 -6.23 29.72
C ASN A 261 1.15 -5.45 30.30
N ALA A 262 1.50 -5.77 31.56
CA ALA A 262 2.63 -5.15 32.25
C ALA A 262 3.99 -5.48 31.61
N VAL A 263 4.08 -6.59 30.88
CA VAL A 263 5.27 -7.01 30.15
C VAL A 263 4.79 -7.43 28.75
N PRO A 264 5.53 -7.11 27.67
CA PRO A 264 5.17 -7.56 26.33
C PRO A 264 5.11 -9.10 26.25
N PRO A 265 4.32 -9.65 25.32
CA PRO A 265 4.39 -11.07 24.97
C PRO A 265 5.84 -11.49 24.64
N ARG A 266 6.25 -12.66 25.15
CA ARG A 266 7.59 -13.22 24.88
C ARG A 266 7.66 -13.69 23.43
N VAL A 267 8.20 -12.84 22.57
CA VAL A 267 8.41 -13.11 21.14
C VAL A 267 9.89 -13.35 20.88
N ARG A 268 10.20 -14.35 20.03
CA ARG A 268 11.58 -14.61 19.59
C ARG A 268 11.78 -14.05 18.21
N GLN A 269 12.94 -13.41 17.99
CA GLN A 269 13.34 -12.98 16.66
C GLN A 269 13.55 -14.21 15.78
N ALA A 270 13.02 -14.13 14.57
CA ALA A 270 13.19 -15.15 13.54
C ALA A 270 13.73 -14.51 12.25
N SER A 271 14.13 -15.34 11.29
CA SER A 271 14.64 -14.89 10.01
C SER A 271 14.17 -15.79 8.87
N LEU A 272 13.87 -15.19 7.72
CA LEU A 272 13.57 -15.88 6.46
C LEU A 272 14.64 -15.52 5.43
N GLY A 273 15.08 -16.48 4.63
CA GLY A 273 16.00 -16.21 3.51
C GLY A 273 15.34 -15.30 2.48
N TRP A 274 16.08 -14.32 1.99
CA TRP A 274 15.59 -13.32 1.04
C TRP A 274 16.62 -13.13 -0.06
N ALA A 275 16.36 -13.75 -1.20
CA ALA A 275 17.26 -13.75 -2.33
C ALA A 275 17.04 -12.51 -3.22
N PRO A 276 18.01 -12.14 -4.07
CA PRO A 276 17.79 -11.16 -5.13
C PRO A 276 16.54 -11.47 -5.95
N GLY A 277 15.73 -10.43 -6.22
CA GLY A 277 14.41 -10.57 -6.85
C GLY A 277 13.29 -11.00 -5.90
N GLY A 278 13.59 -11.32 -4.63
CA GLY A 278 12.58 -11.70 -3.64
C GLY A 278 11.68 -10.54 -3.20
N VAL A 279 10.46 -10.86 -2.80
CA VAL A 279 9.46 -9.88 -2.36
C VAL A 279 8.95 -10.23 -0.97
N LEU A 280 8.99 -9.27 -0.04
CA LEU A 280 8.31 -9.35 1.25
C LEU A 280 6.92 -8.73 1.12
N VAL A 281 5.89 -9.47 1.53
CA VAL A 281 4.51 -8.98 1.65
C VAL A 281 4.05 -9.14 3.10
N LEU A 282 3.58 -8.05 3.69
CA LEU A 282 3.00 -7.99 5.04
C LEU A 282 1.53 -7.57 4.92
N TRP A 283 0.65 -8.10 5.77
CA TRP A 283 -0.76 -7.68 5.79
C TRP A 283 -1.44 -7.86 7.14
N THR A 284 -2.40 -6.99 7.43
CA THR A 284 -3.30 -7.08 8.61
C THR A 284 -4.48 -8.01 8.31
N ASP A 285 -5.28 -8.34 9.32
CA ASP A 285 -6.34 -9.34 9.18
C ASP A 285 -7.62 -8.81 8.48
N GLY A 286 -7.62 -7.55 8.04
CA GLY A 286 -8.56 -7.05 7.03
C GLY A 286 -8.53 -7.83 5.71
N LEU A 287 -7.49 -8.63 5.48
CA LEU A 287 -7.45 -9.64 4.43
C LEU A 287 -7.82 -11.04 4.96
N THR A 288 -8.32 -11.89 4.07
CA THR A 288 -8.50 -13.32 4.37
C THR A 288 -7.16 -13.97 4.78
N SER A 289 -7.20 -15.00 5.63
CA SER A 289 -5.98 -15.65 6.12
C SER A 289 -5.20 -16.44 5.06
N ARG A 290 -5.83 -16.74 3.91
CA ARG A 290 -5.24 -17.48 2.80
C ARG A 290 -4.91 -16.54 1.63
N VAL A 291 -4.02 -15.57 1.87
CA VAL A 291 -3.43 -14.76 0.80
C VAL A 291 -2.40 -15.61 0.06
N GLN A 292 -2.60 -15.80 -1.24
CA GLN A 292 -1.70 -16.56 -2.10
C GLN A 292 -0.93 -15.55 -2.98
N VAL A 293 0.30 -15.24 -2.57
CA VAL A 293 1.06 -14.11 -3.13
C VAL A 293 1.67 -14.44 -4.50
N SER A 294 2.12 -15.68 -4.71
CA SER A 294 2.79 -16.13 -5.95
C SER A 294 1.86 -16.66 -7.06
N GLU A 295 0.55 -16.72 -6.85
CA GLU A 295 -0.38 -17.34 -7.82
C GLU A 295 -0.55 -16.56 -9.13
N ARG A 296 -0.09 -15.30 -9.16
CA ARG A 296 -0.36 -14.36 -10.23
C ARG A 296 0.86 -14.20 -11.12
N PRO A 297 0.83 -14.70 -12.37
CA PRO A 297 1.97 -14.61 -13.28
C PRO A 297 2.41 -13.16 -13.49
N GLY A 298 3.69 -12.88 -13.25
CA GLY A 298 4.27 -11.55 -13.49
C GLY A 298 3.91 -10.48 -12.45
N LEU A 299 2.91 -10.68 -11.58
CA LEU A 299 2.47 -9.67 -10.62
C LEU A 299 3.62 -9.12 -9.77
N LEU A 300 4.49 -9.99 -9.24
CA LEU A 300 5.59 -9.57 -8.35
C LEU A 300 6.69 -8.76 -9.06
N ALA A 301 6.70 -8.73 -10.40
CA ALA A 301 7.57 -7.84 -11.18
C ALA A 301 7.02 -6.41 -11.29
N HIS A 302 5.72 -6.21 -11.02
CA HIS A 302 5.09 -4.89 -11.00
C HIS A 302 5.41 -4.08 -9.74
N HIS A 303 5.15 -2.79 -9.80
CA HIS A 303 5.33 -1.84 -8.72
C HIS A 303 4.67 -2.35 -7.42
N PRO A 304 5.30 -2.19 -6.23
CA PRO A 304 4.77 -2.75 -4.99
C PRO A 304 3.35 -2.28 -4.66
N ALA A 305 2.97 -1.07 -5.08
CA ALA A 305 1.61 -0.55 -4.91
C ALA A 305 0.59 -1.29 -5.79
N VAL A 306 0.97 -1.71 -7.01
CA VAL A 306 0.14 -2.52 -7.90
C VAL A 306 -0.04 -3.92 -7.32
N VAL A 307 1.03 -4.50 -6.75
CA VAL A 307 0.95 -5.78 -6.02
C VAL A 307 -0.02 -5.65 -4.84
N ALA A 308 0.15 -4.63 -4.00
CA ALA A 308 -0.72 -4.39 -2.84
C ALA A 308 -2.19 -4.22 -3.24
N ALA A 309 -2.49 -3.39 -4.26
CA ALA A 309 -3.83 -3.17 -4.76
C ALA A 309 -4.46 -4.44 -5.37
N THR A 310 -3.66 -5.24 -6.07
CA THR A 310 -4.11 -6.52 -6.64
C THR A 310 -4.47 -7.53 -5.55
N LEU A 311 -3.67 -7.60 -4.47
CA LEU A 311 -3.95 -8.46 -3.32
C LEU A 311 -5.17 -7.95 -2.53
N TYR A 312 -5.30 -6.64 -2.34
CA TYR A 312 -6.46 -6.01 -1.71
C TYR A 312 -7.75 -6.36 -2.44
N ARG A 313 -7.78 -6.17 -3.77
CA ARG A 313 -8.91 -6.52 -4.64
C ARG A 313 -9.38 -7.96 -4.45
N GLN A 314 -8.45 -8.89 -4.24
CA GLN A 314 -8.74 -10.32 -4.23
C GLN A 314 -9.11 -10.85 -2.85
N HIS A 315 -8.52 -10.29 -1.79
CA HIS A 315 -8.53 -10.89 -0.47
C HIS A 315 -9.10 -9.99 0.63
N SER A 316 -9.46 -8.73 0.33
CA SER A 316 -10.08 -7.84 1.32
C SER A 316 -11.40 -8.41 1.83
N ARG A 317 -11.63 -8.30 3.13
CA ARG A 317 -12.91 -8.67 3.78
C ARG A 317 -13.95 -7.55 3.69
N GLU A 318 -13.53 -6.33 3.36
CA GLU A 318 -14.34 -5.10 3.30
C GLU A 318 -15.09 -4.70 4.60
N ARG A 319 -14.92 -5.45 5.68
CA ARG A 319 -15.58 -5.26 6.98
C ARG A 319 -14.61 -4.91 8.09
N ASP A 320 -13.32 -4.85 7.78
CA ASP A 320 -12.27 -4.43 8.69
C ASP A 320 -11.26 -3.53 8.00
N ASP A 321 -10.51 -2.77 8.78
CA ASP A 321 -9.38 -2.00 8.30
C ASP A 321 -8.36 -2.95 7.64
N ALA A 322 -7.80 -2.55 6.50
CA ALA A 322 -6.96 -3.42 5.71
C ALA A 322 -5.69 -2.71 5.29
N THR A 323 -4.55 -3.25 5.72
CA THR A 323 -3.22 -2.78 5.36
C THR A 323 -2.40 -3.90 4.73
N ILE A 324 -1.75 -3.59 3.61
CA ILE A 324 -0.83 -4.47 2.88
C ILE A 324 0.43 -3.66 2.58
N VAL A 325 1.60 -4.19 2.92
CA VAL A 325 2.89 -3.56 2.62
C VAL A 325 3.74 -4.53 1.82
N VAL A 326 4.30 -4.04 0.71
CA VAL A 326 5.10 -4.82 -0.23
C VAL A 326 6.48 -4.17 -0.34
N LEU A 327 7.53 -4.96 -0.15
CA LEU A 327 8.92 -4.53 -0.28
C LEU A 327 9.66 -5.50 -1.22
N ARG A 328 10.30 -4.96 -2.24
CA ARG A 328 11.14 -5.72 -3.17
C ARG A 328 12.59 -5.69 -2.71
N HIS A 329 13.28 -6.81 -2.94
CA HIS A 329 14.72 -6.86 -2.74
C HIS A 329 15.36 -5.74 -3.54
N PRO A 330 16.18 -4.87 -2.91
CA PRO A 330 16.95 -3.89 -3.65
C PRO A 330 17.92 -4.69 -4.52
N GLU A 331 17.65 -4.81 -5.81
CA GLU A 331 18.61 -5.41 -6.74
C GLU A 331 19.93 -4.66 -6.60
N ARG A 332 21.05 -5.37 -6.51
CA ARG A 332 22.34 -4.73 -6.75
C ARG A 332 22.36 -4.38 -8.24
N ARG A 333 22.12 -3.10 -8.56
CA ARG A 333 22.50 -2.55 -9.86
C ARG A 333 24.01 -2.69 -10.07
#